data_AF-A0A9E1IE29-F1
#
_entry.id   AF-A0A9E1IE29-F1
#
_cell.length_a   1.000
_cell.length_b   1.000
_cell.length_c   1.000
_cell.angle_alpha   90.00
_cell.angle_beta   90.00
_cell.angle_gamma   90.00
#
_symmetry.space_group_name_H-M   'P 1'
#
loop_
_entity.id
_entity.type
_entity.pdbx_description
1 polymer ?
#
loop_
_entity_poly.entity_id
_entity_poly.type
_entity_poly.pdbx_seq_one_letter_code
_entity_poly.pdbx_strand_id
1 'polypeptide(L)'
;SADLGFEKTETVVTDALGQWTGVKCADFEFAYLGTTDLGVVEDRVNVLAWEDEQWDYDPAIAGMTIHRFDTSSGTPTVVEADILFNGFSWLWKKNSGDVYASPPKLNGPAVVTHELGHVTGMDHDYEQVTTTMFYAYFGGDWQGTLAGDDRRGLCENYPNGQDECQVDSECEGIDDSQRFCTKIDGINVCEEVRDEVGEFCSRTEINCAEYCVFTGAMLKQGYCSIHCMTDDDCPKRYVCGDVNLVIPLIDTGTKLCVPSGEDTGDIIHFDEPISEEEPDPAGCGCSSSQTPGIGWWLLLGLTGWCIRRGKANTASLHC
;
A
#
# COMPACT_ATOMS: atom_id res chain seq x y z
N SER A 1 -5.07 2.69 -13.75
CA SER A 1 -5.53 3.73 -12.81
C SER A 1 -5.78 5.02 -13.55
N ALA A 2 -7.01 5.54 -13.46
CA ALA A 2 -7.35 6.87 -13.95
C ALA A 2 -6.58 7.99 -13.22
N ASP A 3 -6.27 7.82 -11.92
CA ASP A 3 -5.61 8.84 -11.09
C ASP A 3 -4.12 9.00 -11.39
N LEU A 4 -3.40 7.89 -11.57
CA LEU A 4 -1.97 7.89 -11.87
C LEU A 4 -1.71 8.23 -13.34
N GLY A 5 -2.62 7.85 -14.23
CA GLY A 5 -2.37 7.78 -15.66
C GLY A 5 -1.51 6.58 -16.05
N PHE A 6 -1.47 6.28 -17.36
CA PHE A 6 -0.87 5.05 -17.86
C PHE A 6 0.63 4.90 -17.53
N GLU A 7 1.46 5.86 -17.93
CA GLU A 7 2.93 5.80 -17.77
C GLU A 7 3.36 5.60 -16.30
N LYS A 8 2.70 6.31 -15.37
CA LYS A 8 2.98 6.15 -13.94
C LYS A 8 2.47 4.83 -13.39
N THR A 9 1.31 4.36 -13.86
CA THR A 9 0.79 3.03 -13.49
C THR A 9 1.75 1.94 -13.94
N GLU A 10 2.23 2.02 -15.19
CA GLU A 10 3.20 1.07 -15.74
C GLU A 10 4.49 1.08 -14.91
N THR A 11 5.03 2.26 -14.58
CA THR A 11 6.22 2.39 -13.72
C THR A 11 6.01 1.73 -12.35
N VAL A 12 4.89 2.02 -11.67
CA VAL A 12 4.56 1.43 -10.36
C VAL A 12 4.51 -0.10 -10.44
N VAL A 13 3.89 -0.64 -11.49
CA VAL A 13 3.82 -2.10 -11.70
C VAL A 13 5.21 -2.67 -11.96
N THR A 14 5.97 -2.11 -12.90
CA THR A 14 7.30 -2.64 -13.25
C THR A 14 8.29 -2.54 -12.09
N ASP A 15 8.23 -1.48 -11.29
CA ASP A 15 9.08 -1.34 -10.10
C ASP A 15 8.74 -2.43 -9.08
N ALA A 16 7.46 -2.65 -8.79
CA ALA A 16 6.99 -3.69 -7.87
C ALA A 16 7.35 -5.12 -8.34
N LEU A 17 7.22 -5.41 -9.65
CA LEU A 17 7.68 -6.69 -10.23
C LEU A 17 9.20 -6.87 -10.04
N GLY A 18 9.95 -5.78 -10.21
CA GLY A 18 11.40 -5.74 -10.02
C GLY A 18 11.83 -6.04 -8.58
N GLN A 19 11.06 -5.61 -7.59
CA GLN A 19 11.37 -5.89 -6.19
C GLN A 19 11.32 -7.39 -5.87
N TRP A 20 10.24 -8.08 -6.28
CA TRP A 20 10.11 -9.53 -6.10
C TRP A 20 11.16 -10.31 -6.92
N THR A 21 11.41 -9.88 -8.16
CA THR A 21 12.43 -10.51 -9.03
C THR A 21 13.86 -10.30 -8.51
N GLY A 22 14.09 -9.23 -7.75
CA GLY A 22 15.41 -8.84 -7.26
C GLY A 22 15.92 -9.64 -6.05
N VAL A 23 15.08 -10.47 -5.43
CA VAL A 23 15.45 -11.24 -4.23
C VAL A 23 16.40 -12.38 -4.59
N LYS A 24 17.68 -12.23 -4.22
CA LYS A 24 18.77 -13.08 -4.73
C LYS A 24 18.73 -14.54 -4.26
N CYS A 25 18.06 -14.86 -3.15
CA CYS A 25 17.92 -16.25 -2.69
C CYS A 25 16.76 -17.01 -3.34
N ALA A 26 15.96 -16.34 -4.17
CA ALA A 26 14.84 -16.95 -4.88
C ALA A 26 15.21 -17.33 -6.34
N ASP A 27 14.70 -18.46 -6.82
CA ASP A 27 14.64 -18.86 -8.23
C ASP A 27 13.25 -18.48 -8.79
N PHE A 28 12.97 -17.17 -8.81
CA PHE A 28 11.69 -16.61 -9.17
C PHE A 28 11.89 -15.33 -10.01
N GLU A 29 11.06 -15.15 -11.03
CA GLU A 29 11.09 -13.97 -11.90
C GLU A 29 9.67 -13.61 -12.34
N PHE A 30 9.33 -12.33 -12.23
CA PHE A 30 8.21 -11.74 -12.94
C PHE A 30 8.64 -11.22 -14.30
N ALA A 31 7.84 -11.48 -15.33
CA ALA A 31 8.03 -10.91 -16.66
C ALA A 31 6.85 -9.99 -17.04
N TYR A 32 7.14 -8.71 -17.27
CA TYR A 32 6.14 -7.79 -17.83
C TYR A 32 6.01 -8.02 -19.34
N LEU A 33 4.85 -8.53 -19.78
CA LEU A 33 4.58 -8.87 -21.18
C LEU A 33 3.96 -7.71 -21.98
N GLY A 34 3.85 -6.53 -21.39
CA GLY A 34 3.18 -5.36 -21.98
C GLY A 34 1.69 -5.29 -21.67
N THR A 35 1.00 -4.37 -22.32
CA THR A 35 -0.44 -4.15 -22.15
C THR A 35 -1.27 -5.15 -22.93
N THR A 36 -2.48 -5.42 -22.43
CA THR A 36 -3.47 -6.27 -23.11
C THR A 36 -4.87 -5.65 -23.02
N ASP A 37 -5.75 -6.03 -23.95
CA ASP A 37 -7.19 -5.73 -23.91
C ASP A 37 -7.99 -6.85 -23.21
N LEU A 38 -7.30 -7.90 -22.74
CA LEU A 38 -7.91 -8.96 -21.92
C LEU A 38 -8.33 -8.38 -20.57
N GLY A 39 -9.46 -8.86 -20.05
CA GLY A 39 -9.88 -8.56 -18.68
C GLY A 39 -9.39 -9.63 -17.71
N VAL A 40 -9.84 -9.53 -16.46
CA VAL A 40 -9.65 -10.58 -15.44
C VAL A 40 -10.60 -11.74 -15.73
N VAL A 41 -10.12 -12.75 -16.44
CA VAL A 41 -10.88 -13.91 -16.92
C VAL A 41 -9.99 -15.15 -16.94
N GLU A 42 -10.59 -16.33 -16.74
CA GLU A 42 -9.84 -17.60 -16.79
C GLU A 42 -9.41 -17.94 -18.23
N ASP A 43 -8.18 -17.57 -18.58
CA ASP A 43 -7.58 -17.79 -19.90
C ASP A 43 -6.08 -18.17 -19.86
N ARG A 44 -5.53 -18.39 -18.67
CA ARG A 44 -4.12 -18.69 -18.37
C ARG A 44 -3.16 -17.54 -18.68
N VAL A 45 -3.65 -16.30 -18.70
CA VAL A 45 -2.85 -15.10 -18.77
C VAL A 45 -3.09 -14.29 -17.51
N ASN A 46 -2.03 -13.99 -16.76
CA ASN A 46 -2.14 -13.12 -15.59
C ASN A 46 -2.33 -11.66 -16.04
N VAL A 47 -3.42 -11.03 -15.62
CA VAL A 47 -3.76 -9.64 -15.95
C VAL A 47 -3.82 -8.82 -14.65
N LEU A 48 -3.15 -7.67 -14.65
CA LEU A 48 -3.32 -6.61 -13.65
C LEU A 48 -4.26 -5.55 -14.22
N ALA A 49 -5.38 -5.28 -13.55
CA ALA A 49 -6.40 -4.34 -14.01
C ALA A 49 -6.84 -3.37 -12.91
N TRP A 50 -7.18 -2.13 -13.30
CA TRP A 50 -7.85 -1.16 -12.43
C TRP A 50 -9.30 -1.02 -12.85
N GLU A 51 -10.22 -1.18 -11.89
CA GLU A 51 -11.64 -0.93 -12.08
C GLU A 51 -11.98 0.49 -11.60
N ASP A 52 -12.04 1.43 -12.53
CA ASP A 52 -12.27 2.86 -12.25
C ASP A 52 -13.78 3.24 -12.33
N GLU A 53 -14.63 2.42 -12.96
CA GLU A 53 -16.05 2.76 -13.23
C GLU A 53 -17.04 2.11 -12.26
N GLN A 54 -16.74 0.89 -11.80
CA GLN A 54 -17.59 0.12 -10.88
C GLN A 54 -16.73 -0.79 -10.00
N TRP A 55 -17.18 -1.07 -8.79
CA TRP A 55 -16.53 -2.02 -7.89
C TRP A 55 -17.58 -2.90 -7.24
N ASP A 56 -17.60 -4.18 -7.61
CA ASP A 56 -18.62 -5.14 -7.19
C ASP A 56 -18.32 -5.79 -5.82
N TYR A 57 -17.17 -5.46 -5.22
CA TYR A 57 -16.72 -5.99 -3.94
C TYR A 57 -16.85 -4.97 -2.82
N ASP A 58 -16.41 -5.32 -1.62
CA ASP A 58 -16.39 -4.38 -0.51
C ASP A 58 -15.49 -3.16 -0.87
N PRO A 59 -15.98 -1.92 -0.73
CA PRO A 59 -15.21 -0.73 -1.09
C PRO A 59 -13.94 -0.56 -0.24
N ALA A 60 -13.83 -1.23 0.92
CA ALA A 60 -12.63 -1.22 1.75
C ALA A 60 -11.47 -2.02 1.13
N ILE A 61 -11.75 -2.93 0.18
CA ILE A 61 -10.72 -3.73 -0.48
C ILE A 61 -10.00 -2.85 -1.51
N ALA A 62 -8.68 -2.67 -1.33
CA ALA A 62 -7.83 -1.85 -2.18
C ALA A 62 -7.43 -2.58 -3.48
N GLY A 63 -7.14 -3.88 -3.36
CA GLY A 63 -6.81 -4.79 -4.45
C GLY A 63 -7.20 -6.21 -4.08
N MET A 64 -7.19 -7.11 -5.06
CA MET A 64 -7.28 -8.54 -4.81
C MET A 64 -6.56 -9.33 -5.88
N THR A 65 -5.91 -10.41 -5.45
CA THR A 65 -5.32 -11.42 -6.31
C THR A 65 -6.24 -12.62 -6.40
N ILE A 66 -6.53 -13.05 -7.63
CA ILE A 66 -7.49 -14.11 -7.94
C ILE A 66 -6.74 -15.29 -8.55
N HIS A 67 -6.48 -16.31 -7.73
CA HIS A 67 -5.88 -17.55 -8.22
C HIS A 67 -6.92 -18.45 -8.91
N ARG A 68 -6.54 -19.00 -10.07
CA ARG A 68 -7.27 -20.10 -10.72
C ARG A 68 -6.51 -21.40 -10.54
N PHE A 69 -7.24 -22.47 -10.28
CA PHE A 69 -6.68 -23.78 -10.01
C PHE A 69 -7.13 -24.80 -11.06
N ASP A 70 -6.16 -25.47 -11.70
CA ASP A 70 -6.42 -26.68 -12.47
C ASP A 70 -6.42 -27.88 -11.51
N THR A 71 -7.54 -28.62 -11.50
CA THR A 71 -7.76 -29.79 -10.63
C THR A 71 -7.77 -31.11 -11.39
N SER A 72 -7.47 -31.09 -12.70
CA SER A 72 -7.53 -32.27 -13.57
C SER A 72 -6.58 -33.41 -13.16
N SER A 73 -5.48 -33.09 -12.48
CA SER A 73 -4.51 -34.04 -11.94
C SER A 73 -4.92 -34.65 -10.59
N GLY A 74 -6.00 -34.16 -9.97
CA GLY A 74 -6.42 -34.49 -8.61
C GLY A 74 -5.72 -33.66 -7.51
N THR A 75 -4.65 -32.94 -7.85
CA THR A 75 -4.02 -31.95 -6.96
C THR A 75 -4.24 -30.56 -7.55
N PRO A 76 -4.87 -29.62 -6.83
CA PRO A 76 -5.02 -28.25 -7.30
C PRO A 76 -3.66 -27.64 -7.62
N THR A 77 -3.50 -27.14 -8.85
CA THR A 77 -2.30 -26.42 -9.29
C THR A 77 -2.72 -25.03 -9.71
N VAL A 78 -2.07 -24.00 -9.18
CA VAL A 78 -2.30 -22.63 -9.64
C VAL A 78 -1.88 -22.54 -11.11
N VAL A 79 -2.78 -22.08 -11.97
CA VAL A 79 -2.52 -21.92 -13.42
C VAL A 79 -2.61 -20.49 -13.88
N GLU A 80 -3.11 -19.59 -13.03
CA GLU A 80 -3.33 -18.17 -13.30
C GLU A 80 -3.50 -17.44 -11.96
N ALA A 81 -3.06 -16.19 -11.91
CA ALA A 81 -3.23 -15.27 -10.81
C ALA A 81 -3.43 -13.86 -11.38
N ASP A 82 -4.69 -13.49 -11.58
CA ASP A 82 -5.08 -12.13 -11.98
C ASP A 82 -5.08 -11.20 -10.77
N ILE A 83 -4.92 -9.90 -11.00
CA ILE A 83 -5.02 -8.89 -9.94
C ILE A 83 -5.97 -7.79 -10.36
N LEU A 84 -6.90 -7.45 -9.47
CA LEU A 84 -7.88 -6.41 -9.66
C LEU A 84 -7.72 -5.32 -8.60
N PHE A 85 -7.56 -4.07 -9.03
CA PHE A 85 -7.38 -2.91 -8.16
C PHE A 85 -8.62 -2.02 -8.15
N ASN A 86 -9.00 -1.54 -6.97
CA ASN A 86 -10.17 -0.70 -6.74
C ASN A 86 -9.85 0.77 -7.08
N GLY A 87 -9.97 1.13 -8.37
CA GLY A 87 -9.88 2.51 -8.86
C GLY A 87 -11.13 3.35 -8.57
N PHE A 88 -12.26 2.70 -8.28
CA PHE A 88 -13.55 3.34 -8.07
C PHE A 88 -13.66 4.03 -6.70
N SER A 89 -13.17 3.38 -5.62
CA SER A 89 -13.38 3.84 -4.25
C SER A 89 -12.23 4.68 -3.69
N TRP A 90 -11.04 4.60 -4.31
CA TRP A 90 -9.80 5.15 -3.78
C TRP A 90 -9.08 6.04 -4.77
N LEU A 91 -8.45 7.11 -4.26
CA LEU A 91 -7.49 7.87 -5.07
C LEU A 91 -6.10 7.26 -5.01
N TRP A 92 -5.54 6.91 -6.17
CA TRP A 92 -4.22 6.31 -6.25
C TRP A 92 -3.10 7.35 -6.35
N LYS A 93 -2.03 7.15 -5.58
CA LYS A 93 -0.83 8.02 -5.55
C LYS A 93 0.44 7.19 -5.73
N LYS A 94 1.47 7.76 -6.35
CA LYS A 94 2.78 7.11 -6.43
C LYS A 94 3.53 7.19 -5.08
N ASN A 95 3.29 8.24 -4.33
CA ASN A 95 3.96 8.52 -3.05
C ASN A 95 3.00 8.18 -1.90
N SER A 96 3.34 8.58 -0.68
CA SER A 96 2.58 8.31 0.54
C SER A 96 1.06 8.44 0.38
N GLY A 97 0.33 7.43 0.84
CA GLY A 97 -1.13 7.49 0.95
C GLY A 97 -1.58 8.03 2.30
N ASP A 98 -2.88 8.29 2.40
CA ASP A 98 -3.57 8.72 3.61
C ASP A 98 -5.02 8.20 3.53
N VAL A 99 -5.29 7.08 4.19
CA VAL A 99 -6.61 6.43 4.20
C VAL A 99 -7.65 7.25 4.98
N TYR A 100 -7.21 8.24 5.75
CA TYR A 100 -8.08 9.13 6.52
C TYR A 100 -8.31 10.49 5.80
N ALA A 101 -7.71 10.70 4.63
CA ALA A 101 -7.98 11.87 3.80
C ALA A 101 -9.42 11.84 3.26
N SER A 102 -9.91 13.00 2.81
CA SER A 102 -11.18 13.12 2.09
C SER A 102 -10.93 13.75 0.71
N PRO A 103 -10.99 12.97 -0.38
CA PRO A 103 -11.17 11.52 -0.44
C PRO A 103 -9.94 10.73 0.05
N PRO A 104 -10.10 9.45 0.41
CA PRO A 104 -9.00 8.64 0.90
C PRO A 104 -8.01 8.28 -0.22
N LYS A 105 -6.74 8.14 0.15
CA LYS A 105 -5.63 7.98 -0.80
C LYS A 105 -4.81 6.73 -0.50
N LEU A 106 -4.56 5.93 -1.53
CA LEU A 106 -3.69 4.76 -1.45
C LEU A 106 -2.34 5.04 -2.10
N ASN A 107 -1.28 4.52 -1.50
CA ASN A 107 0.02 4.40 -2.15
C ASN A 107 -0.04 3.20 -3.11
N GLY A 108 0.10 3.48 -4.40
CA GLY A 108 0.08 2.49 -5.46
C GLY A 108 1.18 1.45 -5.33
N PRO A 109 2.46 1.85 -5.16
CA PRO A 109 3.55 0.89 -4.91
C PRO A 109 3.25 -0.10 -3.78
N ALA A 110 2.72 0.35 -2.65
CA ALA A 110 2.36 -0.49 -1.50
C ALA A 110 1.34 -1.56 -1.87
N VAL A 111 0.19 -1.15 -2.40
CA VAL A 111 -0.89 -2.09 -2.71
C VAL A 111 -0.49 -3.02 -3.86
N VAL A 112 0.18 -2.50 -4.89
CA VAL A 112 0.62 -3.34 -6.03
C VAL A 112 1.66 -4.37 -5.58
N THR A 113 2.62 -3.98 -4.74
CA THR A 113 3.66 -4.90 -4.23
C THR A 113 3.04 -5.99 -3.35
N HIS A 114 2.07 -5.63 -2.51
CA HIS A 114 1.30 -6.57 -1.69
C HIS A 114 0.56 -7.62 -2.53
N GLU A 115 -0.24 -7.17 -3.50
CA GLU A 115 -0.99 -8.11 -4.36
C GLU A 115 -0.06 -9.02 -5.17
N LEU A 116 1.07 -8.50 -5.63
CA LEU A 116 2.08 -9.34 -6.31
C LEU A 116 2.66 -10.40 -5.38
N GLY A 117 2.76 -10.14 -4.07
CA GLY A 117 3.16 -11.15 -3.10
C GLY A 117 2.21 -12.35 -3.06
N HIS A 118 0.89 -12.13 -3.18
CA HIS A 118 -0.07 -13.23 -3.32
C HIS A 118 0.14 -14.06 -4.59
N VAL A 119 0.61 -13.46 -5.69
CA VAL A 119 0.95 -14.21 -6.91
C VAL A 119 2.10 -15.19 -6.67
N THR A 120 3.03 -14.84 -5.77
CA THR A 120 4.14 -15.73 -5.34
C THR A 120 3.70 -16.82 -4.36
N GLY A 121 2.41 -16.86 -4.01
CA GLY A 121 1.83 -17.85 -3.10
C GLY A 121 1.94 -17.50 -1.61
N MET A 122 2.34 -16.27 -1.26
CA MET A 122 2.31 -15.82 0.14
C MET A 122 0.90 -15.46 0.57
N ASP A 123 0.58 -15.77 1.82
CA ASP A 123 -0.62 -15.30 2.51
C ASP A 123 -0.28 -14.04 3.31
N HIS A 124 -1.28 -13.44 3.93
CA HIS A 124 -1.07 -12.29 4.79
C HIS A 124 -0.21 -12.62 6.01
N ASP A 125 0.63 -11.66 6.39
CA ASP A 125 1.17 -11.56 7.75
C ASP A 125 0.12 -10.85 8.65
N TYR A 126 -0.11 -11.41 9.83
CA TYR A 126 -1.05 -10.88 10.83
C TYR A 126 -0.35 -10.35 12.08
N GLU A 127 0.96 -10.55 12.20
CA GLU A 127 1.76 -10.25 13.38
C GLU A 127 2.73 -9.08 13.11
N GLN A 128 3.42 -9.11 11.98
CA GLN A 128 4.45 -8.11 11.65
C GLN A 128 3.87 -7.02 10.76
N VAL A 129 3.40 -5.96 11.42
CA VAL A 129 2.86 -4.74 10.81
C VAL A 129 3.85 -3.96 9.95
N THR A 130 5.09 -4.41 9.76
CA THR A 130 6.11 -3.76 8.93
C THR A 130 6.35 -4.48 7.61
N THR A 131 5.70 -5.63 7.39
CA THR A 131 5.85 -6.42 6.16
C THR A 131 4.96 -5.88 5.05
N THR A 132 5.40 -6.06 3.80
CA THR A 132 4.55 -5.82 2.62
C THR A 132 3.28 -6.67 2.73
N MET A 133 3.41 -7.94 3.12
CA MET A 133 2.29 -8.88 3.20
C MET A 133 1.37 -8.67 4.42
N PHE A 134 1.62 -7.66 5.25
CA PHE A 134 0.70 -7.37 6.35
C PHE A 134 -0.70 -7.03 5.82
N TYR A 135 -1.72 -7.68 6.37
CA TYR A 135 -3.08 -7.75 5.77
C TYR A 135 -3.84 -6.43 5.60
N ALA A 136 -3.36 -5.33 6.20
CA ALA A 136 -4.07 -4.06 6.19
C ALA A 136 -3.13 -2.87 5.95
N TYR A 137 -3.63 -1.92 5.18
CA TYR A 137 -2.92 -0.69 4.80
C TYR A 137 -3.45 0.52 5.59
N PHE A 138 -2.54 1.30 6.20
CA PHE A 138 -2.90 2.45 7.07
C PHE A 138 -2.47 3.82 6.54
N GLY A 139 -1.90 3.88 5.34
CA GLY A 139 -1.26 5.09 4.83
C GLY A 139 0.26 4.97 4.80
N GLY A 140 0.91 6.07 4.45
CA GLY A 140 2.36 6.09 4.19
C GLY A 140 2.72 5.37 2.90
N ASP A 141 3.96 4.91 2.82
CA ASP A 141 4.55 4.22 1.68
C ASP A 141 5.39 3.00 2.09
N TRP A 142 5.39 2.63 3.37
CA TRP A 142 6.24 1.61 3.97
C TRP A 142 5.96 0.16 3.53
N GLN A 143 4.73 -0.15 3.09
CA GLN A 143 4.43 -1.43 2.42
C GLN A 143 4.83 -1.42 0.94
N GLY A 144 5.37 -0.30 0.44
CA GLY A 144 5.85 -0.15 -0.92
C GLY A 144 7.11 -0.93 -1.22
N THR A 145 7.75 -1.51 -0.20
CA THR A 145 9.01 -2.24 -0.30
C THR A 145 9.02 -3.52 0.55
N LEU A 146 9.83 -4.49 0.15
CA LEU A 146 9.89 -5.82 0.80
C LEU A 146 10.66 -5.80 2.11
N ALA A 147 10.01 -6.18 3.20
CA ALA A 147 10.68 -6.45 4.48
C ALA A 147 11.50 -7.75 4.39
N GLY A 148 12.34 -7.99 5.39
CA GLY A 148 13.14 -9.22 5.47
C GLY A 148 12.26 -10.47 5.53
N ASP A 149 11.10 -10.42 6.19
CA ASP A 149 10.17 -11.55 6.23
C ASP A 149 9.56 -11.88 4.86
N ASP A 150 9.16 -10.85 4.09
CA ASP A 150 8.65 -11.02 2.73
C ASP A 150 9.71 -11.68 1.82
N ARG A 151 10.97 -11.23 1.94
CA ARG A 151 12.11 -11.80 1.20
C ARG A 151 12.40 -13.24 1.61
N ARG A 152 12.39 -13.53 2.91
CA ARG A 152 12.54 -14.88 3.45
C ARG A 152 11.44 -15.79 2.90
N GLY A 153 10.18 -15.36 2.95
CA GLY A 153 9.03 -16.12 2.44
C GLY A 153 9.18 -16.47 0.96
N LEU A 154 9.65 -15.52 0.14
CA LEU A 154 9.92 -15.80 -1.27
C LEU A 154 11.05 -16.85 -1.44
N CYS A 155 12.12 -16.75 -0.65
CA CYS A 155 13.23 -17.69 -0.72
C CYS A 155 12.88 -19.08 -0.22
N GLU A 156 11.91 -19.22 0.67
CA GLU A 156 11.36 -20.52 1.07
C GLU A 156 10.45 -21.14 0.01
N ASN A 157 9.63 -20.32 -0.66
CA ASN A 157 8.74 -20.78 -1.72
C ASN A 157 9.51 -21.18 -2.98
N TYR A 158 10.58 -20.46 -3.30
CA TYR A 158 11.36 -20.63 -4.53
C TYR A 158 12.87 -20.70 -4.25
N PRO A 159 13.38 -21.66 -3.47
CA PRO A 159 14.77 -21.66 -3.04
C PRO A 159 15.74 -21.94 -4.19
N ASN A 160 16.80 -21.14 -4.31
CA ASN A 160 17.94 -21.44 -5.19
C ASN A 160 19.16 -22.03 -4.45
N GLY A 161 19.06 -22.21 -3.13
CA GLY A 161 20.09 -22.79 -2.28
C GLY A 161 21.17 -21.82 -1.79
N GLN A 162 20.94 -20.52 -1.92
CA GLN A 162 21.82 -19.47 -1.40
C GLN A 162 21.06 -18.55 -0.44
N ASP A 163 21.81 -17.79 0.35
CA ASP A 163 21.27 -16.64 1.08
C ASP A 163 21.21 -15.40 0.16
N GLU A 164 20.42 -14.39 0.53
CA GLU A 164 20.35 -13.13 -0.20
C GLU A 164 21.60 -12.27 0.02
N CYS A 165 22.12 -12.29 1.26
CA CYS A 165 23.24 -11.47 1.71
C CYS A 165 24.12 -12.25 2.70
N GLN A 166 25.35 -11.78 2.90
CA GLN A 166 26.26 -12.24 3.94
C GLN A 166 26.75 -11.09 4.85
N VAL A 167 26.69 -9.86 4.35
CA VAL A 167 27.10 -8.63 5.04
C VAL A 167 26.22 -7.46 4.62
N ASP A 168 26.12 -6.43 5.46
CA ASP A 168 25.23 -5.29 5.24
C ASP A 168 25.46 -4.57 3.90
N SER A 169 26.73 -4.48 3.45
CA SER A 169 27.06 -3.82 2.18
C SER A 169 26.47 -4.52 0.95
N GLU A 170 26.03 -5.77 1.06
CA GLU A 170 25.35 -6.49 -0.03
C GLU A 170 23.86 -6.12 -0.15
N CYS A 171 23.32 -5.43 0.86
CA CYS A 171 21.96 -4.90 0.92
C CYS A 171 21.85 -3.44 0.51
N GLU A 172 22.98 -2.76 0.30
CA GLU A 172 23.02 -1.37 -0.19
C GLU A 172 22.48 -1.28 -1.63
N GLY A 173 21.61 -0.29 -1.90
CA GLY A 173 21.16 0.04 -3.25
C GLY A 173 20.18 -0.94 -3.88
N ILE A 174 19.55 -1.82 -3.09
CA ILE A 174 18.39 -2.62 -3.54
C ILE A 174 17.21 -1.70 -3.89
N ASP A 175 17.10 -0.56 -3.21
CA ASP A 175 16.17 0.54 -3.44
C ASP A 175 16.73 1.81 -2.74
N ASP A 176 15.89 2.85 -2.57
CA ASP A 176 16.25 4.08 -1.86
C ASP A 176 16.27 3.92 -0.32
N SER A 177 15.93 2.74 0.23
CA SER A 177 15.91 2.47 1.66
C SER A 177 17.29 2.02 2.19
N GLN A 178 17.53 2.29 3.46
CA GLN A 178 18.68 1.72 4.15
C GLN A 178 18.33 0.29 4.57
N ARG A 179 19.22 -0.65 4.28
CA ARG A 179 19.04 -2.07 4.59
C ARG A 179 20.28 -2.66 5.24
N PHE A 180 20.10 -3.72 6.01
CA PHE A 180 21.17 -4.48 6.65
C PHE A 180 20.92 -5.99 6.48
N CYS A 181 21.99 -6.77 6.59
CA CYS A 181 21.88 -8.22 6.45
C CYS A 181 21.51 -8.83 7.80
N THR A 182 20.40 -9.57 7.84
CA THR A 182 19.93 -10.24 9.05
C THR A 182 19.58 -11.69 8.76
N LYS A 183 19.52 -12.50 9.81
CA LYS A 183 19.19 -13.93 9.72
C LYS A 183 17.81 -14.20 10.26
N ILE A 184 16.88 -14.59 9.39
CA ILE A 184 15.51 -14.96 9.76
C ILE A 184 15.30 -16.43 9.40
N ASP A 185 14.93 -17.25 10.40
CA ASP A 185 14.70 -18.70 10.29
C ASP A 185 15.79 -19.51 9.55
N GLY A 186 17.04 -19.06 9.61
CA GLY A 186 18.15 -19.78 9.03
C GLY A 186 18.68 -19.20 7.72
N ILE A 187 17.93 -18.30 7.09
CA ILE A 187 18.26 -17.66 5.81
C ILE A 187 18.74 -16.23 6.09
N ASN A 188 19.84 -15.82 5.47
CA ASN A 188 20.26 -14.41 5.54
C ASN A 188 19.56 -13.61 4.44
N VAL A 189 18.84 -12.55 4.84
CA VAL A 189 18.02 -11.67 4.00
C VAL A 189 18.29 -10.20 4.30
N CYS A 190 18.00 -9.34 3.34
CA CYS A 190 18.16 -7.90 3.49
C CYS A 190 16.93 -7.26 4.13
N GLU A 191 17.07 -6.78 5.38
CA GLU A 191 16.00 -6.14 6.14
C GLU A 191 16.10 -4.61 6.07
N GLU A 192 14.94 -3.95 6.08
CA GLU A 192 14.84 -2.49 6.08
C GLU A 192 15.14 -1.91 7.46
N VAL A 193 15.84 -0.78 7.49
CA VAL A 193 16.00 0.00 8.71
C VAL A 193 14.68 0.69 9.02
N ARG A 194 14.16 0.42 10.22
CA ARG A 194 12.95 1.03 10.76
C ARG A 194 13.30 2.00 11.89
N ASP A 195 12.44 2.99 12.07
CA ASP A 195 12.58 4.02 13.08
C ASP A 195 12.40 3.44 14.50
N GLU A 196 13.28 3.89 15.40
CA GLU A 196 13.32 3.46 16.80
C GLU A 196 12.15 4.05 17.63
N VAL A 197 11.94 3.48 18.82
CA VAL A 197 10.93 3.97 19.76
C VAL A 197 11.16 5.45 20.09
N GLY A 198 10.13 6.26 19.86
CA GLY A 198 10.13 7.69 20.12
C GLY A 198 10.39 8.58 18.90
N GLU A 199 10.86 8.00 17.80
CA GLU A 199 10.99 8.69 16.51
C GLU A 199 9.62 9.15 16.01
N PHE A 200 9.61 10.17 15.16
CA PHE A 200 8.38 10.76 14.62
C PHE A 200 7.69 9.80 13.67
N CYS A 201 6.36 9.78 13.70
CA CYS A 201 5.57 9.16 12.66
C CYS A 201 4.28 9.95 12.39
N SER A 202 3.71 9.78 11.21
CA SER A 202 2.49 10.45 10.76
C SER A 202 1.65 9.55 9.86
N ARG A 203 0.43 9.97 9.48
CA ARG A 203 -0.42 9.20 8.54
C ARG A 203 0.22 8.95 7.17
N THR A 204 1.17 9.79 6.80
CA THR A 204 1.86 9.75 5.51
C THR A 204 3.32 9.33 5.64
N GLU A 205 3.79 9.05 6.85
CA GLU A 205 5.18 8.71 7.16
C GLU A 205 5.16 7.71 8.33
N ILE A 206 5.11 6.43 7.99
CA ILE A 206 5.03 5.34 8.97
C ILE A 206 6.23 4.44 8.68
N ASN A 207 7.37 4.66 9.30
CA ASN A 207 8.54 3.77 9.16
C ASN A 207 8.93 3.12 10.50
N CYS A 208 7.99 3.01 11.43
CA CYS A 208 8.26 2.47 12.77
C CYS A 208 8.67 0.99 12.74
N ALA A 209 9.51 0.58 13.69
CA ALA A 209 9.91 -0.82 13.87
C ALA A 209 8.72 -1.77 14.13
N GLU A 210 7.69 -1.27 14.83
CA GLU A 210 6.41 -1.96 14.96
C GLU A 210 5.25 -0.97 14.77
N TYR A 211 4.98 -0.10 15.75
CA TYR A 211 3.74 0.67 15.76
C TYR A 211 3.97 2.18 15.71
N CYS A 212 3.15 2.90 14.93
CA CYS A 212 2.99 4.34 15.05
C CYS A 212 1.87 4.68 16.04
N VAL A 213 2.22 5.21 17.22
CA VAL A 213 1.27 5.61 18.27
C VAL A 213 0.89 7.07 18.08
N PHE A 214 -0.30 7.31 17.54
CA PHE A 214 -0.78 8.65 17.27
C PHE A 214 -1.13 9.45 18.53
N THR A 215 -0.54 10.64 18.65
CA THR A 215 -0.82 11.58 19.72
C THR A 215 -1.86 12.59 19.26
N GLY A 216 -3.11 12.42 19.69
CA GLY A 216 -4.18 13.39 19.48
C GLY A 216 -5.38 12.85 18.70
N ALA A 217 -6.53 13.53 18.87
CA ALA A 217 -7.82 13.06 18.35
C ALA A 217 -7.88 12.99 16.81
N MET A 218 -7.03 13.75 16.12
CA MET A 218 -7.00 13.80 14.66
C MET A 218 -6.01 12.81 14.03
N LEU A 219 -5.34 11.97 14.83
CA LEU A 219 -4.36 10.96 14.40
C LEU A 219 -3.35 11.47 13.36
N LYS A 220 -2.92 12.73 13.40
CA LYS A 220 -2.08 13.30 12.34
C LYS A 220 -0.62 12.87 12.47
N GLN A 221 -0.13 12.88 13.70
CA GLN A 221 1.25 12.61 14.07
C GLN A 221 1.29 11.82 15.36
N GLY A 222 2.42 11.18 15.60
CA GLY A 222 2.66 10.30 16.71
C GLY A 222 4.14 10.02 16.87
N TYR A 223 4.42 8.94 17.57
CA TYR A 223 5.77 8.42 17.73
C TYR A 223 5.80 6.91 17.52
N CYS A 224 6.95 6.42 17.07
CA CYS A 224 7.18 5.00 16.92
C CYS A 224 7.28 4.31 18.28
N SER A 225 6.75 3.09 18.35
CA SER A 225 6.68 2.29 19.57
C SER A 225 6.76 0.81 19.22
N ILE A 226 7.01 0.00 20.24
CA ILE A 226 7.09 -1.46 20.16
C ILE A 226 6.23 -2.08 21.25
N HIS A 227 5.86 -3.34 21.04
CA HIS A 227 5.23 -4.18 22.04
C HIS A 227 6.17 -4.37 23.23
N CYS A 228 5.60 -4.33 24.43
CA CYS A 228 6.34 -4.52 25.67
C CYS A 228 5.54 -5.38 26.66
N MET A 229 6.25 -6.10 27.52
CA MET A 229 5.66 -6.82 28.64
C MET A 229 5.97 -6.13 29.98
N THR A 230 7.13 -5.49 30.06
CA THR A 230 7.68 -4.82 31.24
C THR A 230 8.40 -3.53 30.85
N ASP A 231 8.64 -2.64 31.80
CA ASP A 231 9.36 -1.38 31.56
C ASP A 231 10.80 -1.61 31.06
N ASP A 232 11.40 -2.77 31.34
CA ASP A 232 12.75 -3.12 30.89
C ASP A 232 12.81 -3.42 29.39
N ASP A 233 11.67 -3.67 28.73
CA ASP A 233 11.59 -3.86 27.28
C ASP A 233 11.66 -2.52 26.52
N CYS A 234 11.47 -1.40 27.24
CA CYS A 234 11.42 -0.06 26.66
C CYS A 234 12.74 0.69 26.83
N PRO A 235 13.11 1.57 25.86
CA PRO A 235 14.27 2.43 26.04
C PRO A 235 14.06 3.43 27.18
N LYS A 236 15.16 4.05 27.61
CA LYS A 236 15.11 5.09 28.65
C LYS A 236 14.10 6.18 28.28
N ARG A 237 13.32 6.64 29.27
CA ARG A 237 12.20 7.61 29.15
C ARG A 237 10.89 7.05 28.60
N TYR A 238 10.84 5.75 28.32
CA TYR A 238 9.61 5.05 28.00
C TYR A 238 9.32 4.02 29.09
N VAL A 239 8.04 3.74 29.31
CA VAL A 239 7.53 2.72 30.22
C VAL A 239 6.54 1.86 29.47
N CYS A 240 6.35 0.63 29.94
CA CYS A 240 5.43 -0.28 29.32
C CYS A 240 4.00 0.00 29.80
N GLY A 241 3.18 0.54 28.90
CA GLY A 241 1.86 1.07 29.26
C GLY A 241 0.78 0.72 28.26
N ASP A 242 -0.46 0.77 28.75
CA ASP A 242 -1.64 0.67 27.90
C ASP A 242 -1.78 1.94 27.05
N VAL A 243 -2.15 1.74 25.79
CA VAL A 243 -2.35 2.80 24.81
C VAL A 243 -3.84 2.92 24.48
N ASN A 244 -4.41 4.11 24.71
CA ASN A 244 -5.84 4.36 24.49
C ASN A 244 -6.21 4.73 23.04
N LEU A 245 -5.22 5.04 22.21
CA LEU A 245 -5.37 5.50 20.83
C LEU A 245 -4.33 4.79 19.98
N VAL A 246 -4.68 3.61 19.50
CA VAL A 246 -3.92 2.99 18.42
C VAL A 246 -4.85 2.72 17.25
N ILE A 247 -4.24 2.66 16.08
CA ILE A 247 -4.81 2.13 14.85
C ILE A 247 -5.67 0.90 15.21
N PRO A 248 -6.86 0.70 14.60
CA PRO A 248 -7.87 -0.30 14.98
C PRO A 248 -7.46 -1.79 14.97
N LEU A 249 -6.17 -2.11 14.91
CA LEU A 249 -5.60 -3.45 14.87
C LEU A 249 -5.17 -4.01 16.21
N ILE A 250 -4.92 -3.14 17.19
CA ILE A 250 -4.30 -3.58 18.42
C ILE A 250 -5.37 -4.10 19.36
N ASP A 251 -5.25 -5.35 19.81
CA ASP A 251 -6.17 -5.94 20.77
C ASP A 251 -6.18 -5.10 22.05
N THR A 252 -7.36 -4.94 22.61
CA THR A 252 -7.56 -4.27 23.89
C THR A 252 -6.71 -4.94 24.96
N GLY A 253 -5.69 -4.24 25.46
CA GLY A 253 -4.75 -4.76 26.46
C GLY A 253 -3.33 -5.01 25.94
N THR A 254 -3.07 -4.76 24.67
CA THR A 254 -1.69 -4.68 24.16
C THR A 254 -0.97 -3.51 24.82
N LYS A 255 0.22 -3.76 25.35
CA LYS A 255 1.06 -2.74 25.96
C LYS A 255 2.16 -2.34 25.00
N LEU A 256 2.37 -1.05 24.89
CA LEU A 256 3.40 -0.46 24.06
C LEU A 256 4.33 0.41 24.92
N CYS A 257 5.53 0.68 24.41
CA CYS A 257 6.42 1.64 25.01
C CYS A 257 5.85 3.06 24.86
N VAL A 258 5.40 3.65 25.98
CA VAL A 258 4.84 5.00 26.03
C VAL A 258 5.74 5.95 26.82
N PRO A 259 5.77 7.25 26.53
CA PRO A 259 6.58 8.22 27.27
C PRO A 259 6.28 8.17 28.78
N SER A 260 7.33 8.06 29.60
CA SER A 260 7.21 8.11 31.05
C SER A 260 6.74 9.50 31.47
N GLY A 261 5.59 9.60 32.13
CA GLY A 261 4.88 10.86 32.47
C GLY A 261 5.64 11.89 33.33
N GLU A 262 6.90 11.64 33.68
CA GLU A 262 7.75 12.58 34.41
C GLU A 262 8.35 13.68 33.50
N ASP A 263 8.26 13.57 32.17
CA ASP A 263 8.90 14.50 31.22
C ASP A 263 8.06 14.80 29.96
N THR A 264 6.72 14.79 30.06
CA THR A 264 5.85 15.15 28.93
C THR A 264 5.92 16.63 28.52
N GLY A 265 6.65 17.46 29.28
CA GLY A 265 6.83 18.89 28.99
C GLY A 265 7.76 19.18 27.80
N ASP A 266 8.75 18.33 27.54
CA ASP A 266 9.78 18.59 26.51
C ASP A 266 9.69 17.65 25.29
N ILE A 267 8.96 16.54 25.36
CA ILE A 267 8.92 15.52 24.29
C ILE A 267 7.81 15.79 23.23
N ILE A 268 6.86 16.71 23.49
CA ILE A 268 5.70 16.94 22.62
C ILE A 268 5.47 18.41 22.22
N HIS A 269 6.54 19.19 22.09
CA HIS A 269 6.48 20.45 21.32
C HIS A 269 6.89 20.21 19.86
N PHE A 270 6.07 19.47 19.11
CA PHE A 270 6.09 19.45 17.64
C PHE A 270 5.36 20.66 17.06
N ASP A 271 5.55 21.85 17.66
CA ASP A 271 5.02 23.12 17.16
C ASP A 271 6.05 23.80 16.24
N GLU A 272 6.76 23.05 15.39
CA GLU A 272 7.35 23.67 14.21
C GLU A 272 6.26 23.76 13.14
N PRO A 273 5.80 24.98 12.77
CA PRO A 273 4.85 25.11 11.68
C PRO A 273 5.53 24.62 10.41
N ILE A 274 5.02 23.51 9.87
CA ILE A 274 5.25 23.15 8.48
C ILE A 274 4.86 24.39 7.67
N SER A 275 5.84 25.03 7.04
CA SER A 275 5.59 26.19 6.20
C SER A 275 4.72 25.74 5.03
N GLU A 276 3.41 26.00 5.12
CA GLU A 276 2.54 25.93 3.97
C GLU A 276 3.10 26.92 2.93
N GLU A 277 3.66 26.39 1.84
CA GLU A 277 3.94 27.18 0.65
C GLU A 277 2.58 27.74 0.16
N GLU A 278 2.36 29.03 0.39
CA GLU A 278 1.17 29.74 -0.11
C GLU A 278 1.12 29.62 -1.65
N PRO A 279 -0.02 29.26 -2.24
CA PRO A 279 -0.20 29.35 -3.68
C PRO A 279 -0.20 30.83 -4.12
N ASP A 280 0.67 31.11 -5.08
CA ASP A 280 0.87 32.39 -5.77
C ASP A 280 -0.48 33.00 -6.24
N PRO A 281 -0.86 34.22 -5.80
CA PRO A 281 -2.16 34.81 -6.12
C PRO A 281 -2.15 35.46 -7.52
N ALA A 282 -2.33 34.65 -8.56
CA ALA A 282 -2.57 35.15 -9.90
C ALA A 282 -4.04 35.59 -10.10
N GLY A 283 -4.30 36.87 -9.85
CA GLY A 283 -5.06 37.75 -10.77
C GLY A 283 -6.57 37.57 -10.87
N CYS A 284 -7.31 38.39 -10.12
CA CYS A 284 -8.69 38.78 -10.45
C CYS A 284 -8.73 39.66 -11.72
N GLY A 285 -9.54 39.27 -12.71
CA GLY A 285 -9.94 40.10 -13.83
C GLY A 285 -11.46 40.05 -14.03
N CYS A 286 -12.16 41.10 -13.61
CA CYS A 286 -13.58 41.29 -13.89
C CYS A 286 -13.79 41.80 -15.33
N SER A 287 -14.74 41.21 -16.05
CA SER A 287 -15.37 41.85 -17.21
C SER A 287 -16.87 41.54 -17.21
N SER A 288 -17.64 42.60 -16.96
CA SER A 288 -19.09 42.66 -17.12
C SER A 288 -19.48 42.84 -18.59
N SER A 289 -20.52 42.13 -19.06
CA SER A 289 -21.65 42.76 -19.76
C SER A 289 -22.72 41.77 -20.24
N GLN A 290 -23.96 42.07 -19.86
CA GLN A 290 -25.21 41.97 -20.64
C GLN A 290 -25.90 40.61 -20.84
N THR A 291 -26.98 40.45 -20.08
CA THR A 291 -28.28 39.87 -20.48
C THR A 291 -28.95 40.72 -21.58
N PRO A 292 -29.91 40.23 -22.42
CA PRO A 292 -31.15 39.56 -21.95
C PRO A 292 -31.80 38.49 -22.86
N GLY A 293 -32.79 37.76 -22.31
CA GLY A 293 -33.91 37.24 -23.12
C GLY A 293 -34.49 35.86 -22.76
N ILE A 294 -35.50 35.85 -21.86
CA ILE A 294 -36.83 35.20 -21.94
C ILE A 294 -36.98 33.89 -22.76
N GLY A 295 -37.59 32.86 -22.15
CA GLY A 295 -38.43 31.87 -22.88
C GLY A 295 -38.63 30.51 -22.21
N TRP A 296 -39.85 30.22 -21.74
CA TRP A 296 -40.35 28.88 -21.38
C TRP A 296 -40.53 27.98 -22.63
N TRP A 297 -40.41 26.64 -22.51
CA TRP A 297 -41.30 25.59 -23.08
C TRP A 297 -40.89 24.15 -22.66
N LEU A 298 -41.87 23.24 -22.71
CA LEU A 298 -41.88 21.80 -22.36
C LEU A 298 -41.39 20.87 -23.50
N LEU A 299 -41.02 19.63 -23.08
CA LEU A 299 -41.14 18.29 -23.73
C LEU A 299 -40.19 17.83 -24.87
N LEU A 300 -39.69 16.60 -24.64
CA LEU A 300 -39.36 15.47 -25.54
C LEU A 300 -38.29 15.61 -26.63
N GLY A 301 -37.32 14.68 -26.58
CA GLY A 301 -36.99 13.84 -27.73
C GLY A 301 -35.70 14.16 -28.52
N LEU A 302 -34.75 13.23 -28.39
CA LEU A 302 -33.82 12.72 -29.41
C LEU A 302 -32.54 13.48 -29.82
N THR A 303 -31.46 12.72 -29.63
CA THR A 303 -30.25 12.54 -30.46
C THR A 303 -29.09 13.52 -30.34
N GLY A 304 -27.91 12.96 -30.03
CA GLY A 304 -26.61 13.50 -30.43
C GLY A 304 -25.45 13.19 -29.48
N TRP A 305 -25.08 11.92 -29.26
CA TRP A 305 -23.78 11.56 -28.67
C TRP A 305 -23.06 10.53 -29.55
N CYS A 306 -21.86 10.89 -29.99
CA CYS A 306 -20.72 10.02 -30.29
C CYS A 306 -19.62 10.52 -29.34
N ILE A 307 -18.91 9.67 -28.59
CA ILE A 307 -17.86 8.75 -29.05
C ILE A 307 -17.83 7.52 -28.13
N ARG A 308 -17.58 6.34 -28.73
CA ARG A 308 -17.31 5.04 -28.06
C ARG A 308 -16.16 4.35 -28.80
N ARG A 309 -15.30 3.61 -28.08
CA ARG A 309 -14.72 2.28 -28.43
C ARG A 309 -13.87 1.80 -27.22
N GLY A 310 -13.90 0.56 -26.73
CA GLY A 310 -14.61 -0.67 -27.14
C GLY A 310 -15.29 -1.33 -25.91
N LYS A 311 -16.52 -1.83 -26.03
CA LYS A 311 -16.95 -3.22 -26.39
C LYS A 311 -16.83 -4.24 -25.25
N ALA A 312 -17.83 -4.17 -24.36
CA ALA A 312 -18.37 -5.30 -23.62
C ALA A 312 -19.07 -6.30 -24.57
N ASN A 313 -18.87 -7.59 -24.33
CA ASN A 313 -19.77 -8.64 -24.81
C ASN A 313 -20.88 -8.85 -23.77
N THR A 314 -22.11 -8.61 -24.20
CA THR A 314 -23.33 -8.98 -23.49
C THR A 314 -23.60 -10.47 -23.66
N ALA A 315 -23.76 -11.20 -22.55
CA ALA A 315 -24.57 -12.41 -22.50
C ALA A 315 -25.74 -12.14 -21.55
N SER A 316 -26.94 -12.10 -22.12
CA SER A 316 -28.21 -12.14 -21.40
C SER A 316 -28.37 -13.51 -20.77
N LEU A 317 -28.76 -13.57 -19.49
CA LEU A 317 -29.67 -14.63 -19.04
C LEU A 317 -30.61 -14.10 -17.96
N HIS A 318 -31.90 -14.23 -18.26
CA HIS A 318 -32.99 -14.17 -17.30
C HIS A 318 -32.89 -15.32 -16.31
N CYS A 319 -32.81 -15.00 -15.01
CA CYS A 319 -33.86 -15.20 -14.02
C CYS A 319 -33.43 -14.53 -12.71
#